data_AF-A0A926AP73-F1
#
_entry.id   AF-A0A926AP73-F1
#
_cell.length_a   1.000
_cell.length_b   1.000
_cell.length_c   1.000
_cell.angle_alpha   90.00
_cell.angle_beta   90.00
_cell.angle_gamma   90.00
#
_symmetry.space_group_name_H-M   'P 1'
#
loop_
_entity.id
_entity.type
_entity.pdbx_description
1 polymer ?
#
loop_
_entity_poly.entity_id
_entity_poly.type
_entity_poly.pdbx_seq_one_letter_code
_entity_poly.pdbx_strand_id
1 'polypeptide(L)'
;ETDGDPNAANFNVQNIQMPGGMTVNRLDDRAALAKGFDKLRRDVDASGVLDSMDRFDRQAMNLVTGPAARRAFDIGLEDPRLRDRYGRHNWGQSTLLARRLVEAGSTFVTVHFGGWDHHWDLKAGMERYLPIVDAAVSSLLEDLTQRGLYDDVLVMLCGEFSRTPRMNNGGNGGPPLSMGTPGRDHWGNAMFCLLGGGGVKGGRIVGSTNRLGEVPQDRPITPADIHHTMFQVLGVDPHVNFLNHSGRPIPALEPGAVIQELF
;
A
#
# COMPACT_ATOMS: atom_id res chain seq x y z
N GLU A 1 -5.76 1.13 -8.24
CA GLU A 1 -6.61 1.85 -7.27
C GLU A 1 -7.99 1.20 -7.27
N THR A 2 -8.64 1.03 -6.11
CA THR A 2 -9.94 0.31 -6.04
C THR A 2 -11.13 1.17 -6.42
N ASP A 3 -10.97 2.51 -6.48
CA ASP A 3 -11.97 3.53 -6.85
C ASP A 3 -13.34 3.39 -6.14
N GLY A 4 -13.36 2.71 -4.99
CA GLY A 4 -14.56 2.38 -4.22
C GLY A 4 -14.24 1.98 -2.79
N ASP A 5 -15.24 2.06 -1.90
CA ASP A 5 -15.11 1.71 -0.48
C ASP A 5 -15.29 0.20 -0.27
N PRO A 6 -14.26 -0.56 0.15
CA PRO A 6 -14.36 -1.99 0.37
C PRO A 6 -15.31 -2.41 1.50
N ASN A 7 -15.78 -1.45 2.31
CA ASN A 7 -16.80 -1.68 3.32
C ASN A 7 -18.24 -1.63 2.79
N ALA A 8 -18.47 -1.08 1.59
CA ALA A 8 -19.80 -0.98 1.03
C ALA A 8 -20.40 -2.36 0.75
N ALA A 9 -21.70 -2.55 1.01
CA ALA A 9 -22.40 -3.82 0.78
C ALA A 9 -22.34 -4.29 -0.69
N ASN A 10 -22.12 -3.34 -1.61
CA ASN A 10 -22.02 -3.53 -3.05
C ASN A 10 -20.61 -3.18 -3.58
N PHE A 11 -19.56 -3.27 -2.75
CA PHE A 11 -18.21 -2.97 -3.20
C PHE A 11 -17.82 -3.80 -4.43
N ASN A 12 -17.35 -3.10 -5.45
CA ASN A 12 -16.85 -3.67 -6.70
C ASN A 12 -15.78 -2.73 -7.26
N VAL A 13 -14.69 -3.29 -7.77
CA VAL A 13 -13.55 -2.52 -8.27
C VAL A 13 -13.87 -2.01 -9.68
N GLN A 14 -13.89 -0.69 -9.86
CA GLN A 14 -14.23 -0.07 -11.15
C GLN A 14 -13.13 -0.21 -12.20
N ASN A 15 -11.89 -0.52 -11.80
CA ASN A 15 -10.70 -0.39 -12.65
C ASN A 15 -10.15 -1.71 -13.20
N ILE A 16 -11.00 -2.74 -13.31
CA ILE A 16 -10.77 -3.85 -14.25
C ILE A 16 -11.63 -3.56 -15.49
N GLN A 17 -11.42 -2.36 -16.07
CA GLN A 17 -12.11 -1.94 -17.28
C GLN A 17 -11.44 -2.55 -18.51
N MET A 18 -12.25 -3.29 -19.27
CA MET A 18 -11.92 -3.73 -20.61
C MET A 18 -11.66 -2.53 -21.54
N PRO A 19 -10.82 -2.65 -22.58
CA PRO A 19 -10.74 -1.64 -23.64
C PRO A 19 -12.14 -1.42 -24.23
N GLY A 20 -12.69 -0.20 -24.15
CA GLY A 20 -13.95 0.14 -24.85
C GLY A 20 -14.92 1.14 -24.18
N GLY A 21 -14.66 1.66 -22.98
CA GLY A 21 -15.36 2.86 -22.48
C GLY A 21 -16.88 2.74 -22.26
N MET A 22 -17.38 1.62 -21.73
CA MET A 22 -18.81 1.48 -21.37
C MET A 22 -19.06 1.70 -19.87
N THR A 23 -19.84 2.72 -19.53
CA THR A 23 -20.44 2.93 -18.20
C THR A 23 -21.79 2.22 -18.08
N VAL A 24 -22.01 1.44 -17.01
CA VAL A 24 -23.28 0.71 -16.77
C VAL A 24 -23.93 1.17 -15.48
N ASN A 25 -25.23 1.49 -15.55
CA ASN A 25 -26.03 1.91 -14.40
C ASN A 25 -26.45 0.73 -13.51
N ARG A 26 -26.34 0.98 -12.21
CA ARG A 26 -26.80 0.26 -11.00
C ARG A 26 -28.00 -0.66 -11.20
N LEU A 27 -27.80 -1.99 -11.09
CA LEU A 27 -28.64 -3.00 -10.39
C LEU A 27 -28.43 -4.45 -10.89
N ASP A 28 -27.72 -4.67 -12.00
CA ASP A 28 -27.42 -6.01 -12.57
C ASP A 28 -26.05 -6.60 -12.14
N ASP A 29 -25.45 -6.03 -11.08
CA ASP A 29 -23.99 -5.94 -10.90
C ASP A 29 -23.24 -7.25 -10.63
N ARG A 30 -23.85 -8.29 -10.06
CA ARG A 30 -23.11 -9.55 -9.80
C ARG A 30 -22.97 -10.44 -11.03
N ALA A 31 -24.06 -10.60 -11.79
CA ALA A 31 -24.07 -11.46 -12.97
C ALA A 31 -23.41 -10.77 -14.17
N ALA A 32 -23.55 -9.45 -14.29
CA ALA A 32 -22.91 -8.67 -15.34
C ALA A 32 -21.38 -8.63 -15.16
N LEU A 33 -20.90 -8.45 -13.92
CA LEU A 33 -19.47 -8.50 -13.63
C LEU A 33 -18.92 -9.92 -13.84
N ALA A 34 -19.60 -10.96 -13.30
CA ALA A 34 -19.31 -12.38 -13.55
C ALA A 34 -19.02 -12.63 -15.04
N LYS A 35 -19.99 -12.26 -15.87
CA LYS A 35 -19.94 -12.36 -17.33
C LYS A 35 -18.87 -11.47 -17.97
N GLY A 36 -18.58 -10.30 -17.41
CA GLY A 36 -17.57 -9.36 -17.91
C GLY A 36 -16.17 -9.95 -17.83
N PHE A 37 -15.77 -10.51 -16.68
CA PHE A 37 -14.49 -11.21 -16.57
C PHE A 37 -14.47 -12.53 -17.34
N ASP A 38 -15.60 -13.28 -17.35
CA ASP A 38 -15.67 -14.50 -18.15
C ASP A 38 -15.56 -14.20 -19.64
N LYS A 39 -15.99 -13.00 -20.07
CA LYS A 39 -15.83 -12.50 -21.43
C LYS A 39 -14.40 -12.01 -21.66
N LEU A 40 -13.80 -11.21 -20.77
CA LEU A 40 -12.40 -10.78 -20.87
C LEU A 40 -11.47 -12.00 -21.00
N ARG A 41 -11.63 -12.99 -20.14
CA ARG A 41 -10.86 -14.23 -20.20
C ARG A 41 -11.10 -14.97 -21.50
N ARG A 42 -12.35 -15.13 -21.94
CA ARG A 42 -12.64 -15.76 -23.24
C ARG A 42 -12.07 -14.97 -24.42
N ASP A 43 -12.09 -13.66 -24.38
CA ASP A 43 -11.56 -12.80 -25.44
C ASP A 43 -10.01 -12.86 -25.46
N VAL A 44 -9.39 -12.93 -24.28
CA VAL A 44 -7.94 -13.13 -24.11
C VAL A 44 -7.51 -14.55 -24.53
N ASP A 45 -8.27 -15.58 -24.17
CA ASP A 45 -8.06 -16.97 -24.57
C ASP A 45 -8.31 -17.16 -26.09
N ALA A 46 -9.33 -16.47 -26.66
CA ALA A 46 -9.69 -16.57 -28.08
C ALA A 46 -8.80 -15.73 -29.00
N SER A 47 -8.18 -14.66 -28.49
CA SER A 47 -7.26 -13.82 -29.27
C SER A 47 -5.85 -14.40 -29.39
N GLY A 48 -5.52 -15.46 -28.63
CA GLY A 48 -4.18 -16.04 -28.59
C GLY A 48 -3.12 -15.09 -28.02
N VAL A 49 -3.52 -13.96 -27.43
CA VAL A 49 -2.62 -12.96 -26.87
C VAL A 49 -1.83 -13.53 -25.70
N LEU A 50 -2.40 -14.43 -24.89
CA LEU A 50 -1.63 -15.14 -23.87
C LEU A 50 -0.56 -16.06 -24.46
N ASP A 51 -0.78 -16.63 -25.66
CA ASP A 51 0.19 -17.51 -26.31
C ASP A 51 1.38 -16.73 -26.91
N SER A 52 1.17 -15.47 -27.29
CA SER A 52 2.24 -14.53 -27.66
C SER A 52 2.87 -13.81 -26.45
N MET A 53 2.17 -13.82 -25.32
CA MET A 53 2.60 -13.46 -23.97
C MET A 53 3.86 -14.24 -23.53
N ASP A 54 4.97 -13.57 -23.17
CA ASP A 54 6.03 -14.27 -22.41
C ASP A 54 5.43 -14.78 -21.07
N ARG A 55 6.05 -15.80 -20.50
CA ARG A 55 5.59 -16.49 -19.30
C ARG A 55 5.32 -15.53 -18.14
N PHE A 56 6.13 -14.48 -17.99
CA PHE A 56 5.97 -13.47 -16.94
C PHE A 56 4.73 -12.61 -17.14
N ASP A 57 4.46 -12.18 -18.37
CA ASP A 57 3.29 -11.39 -18.71
C ASP A 57 1.99 -12.18 -18.52
N ARG A 58 1.99 -13.46 -18.89
CA ARG A 58 0.87 -14.38 -18.60
C ARG A 58 0.63 -14.54 -17.11
N GLN A 59 1.69 -14.67 -16.32
CA GLN A 59 1.59 -14.81 -14.88
C GLN A 59 1.05 -13.53 -14.23
N ALA A 60 1.51 -12.36 -14.66
CA ALA A 60 1.00 -11.06 -14.24
C ALA A 60 -0.49 -10.89 -14.61
N MET A 61 -0.88 -11.24 -15.83
CA MET A 61 -2.28 -11.19 -16.25
C MET A 61 -3.17 -12.15 -15.47
N ASN A 62 -2.70 -13.36 -15.18
CA ASN A 62 -3.44 -14.32 -14.34
C ASN A 62 -3.57 -13.85 -12.89
N LEU A 63 -2.56 -13.15 -12.37
CA LEU A 63 -2.62 -12.56 -11.04
C LEU A 63 -3.68 -11.45 -10.93
N VAL A 64 -3.95 -10.73 -12.02
CA VAL A 64 -4.95 -9.64 -12.03
C VAL A 64 -6.34 -10.11 -12.45
N THR A 65 -6.43 -11.10 -13.35
CA THR A 65 -7.69 -11.51 -13.98
C THR A 65 -8.16 -12.91 -13.59
N GLY A 66 -7.30 -13.68 -12.92
CA GLY A 66 -7.56 -15.07 -12.60
C GLY A 66 -8.62 -15.27 -11.51
N PRO A 67 -9.13 -16.51 -11.35
CA PRO A 67 -10.12 -16.83 -10.32
C PRO A 67 -9.65 -16.54 -8.89
N ALA A 68 -8.34 -16.60 -8.64
CA ALA A 68 -7.74 -16.28 -7.34
C ALA A 68 -7.89 -14.79 -7.00
N ALA A 69 -7.51 -13.90 -7.94
CA ALA A 69 -7.67 -12.45 -7.83
C ALA A 69 -9.13 -12.08 -7.54
N ARG A 70 -10.04 -12.67 -8.32
CA ARG A 70 -11.47 -12.41 -8.19
C ARG A 70 -12.03 -12.80 -6.82
N ARG A 71 -11.61 -13.94 -6.29
CA ARG A 71 -11.97 -14.37 -4.93
C ARG A 71 -11.35 -13.45 -3.88
N ALA A 72 -10.11 -12.98 -4.08
CA ALA A 72 -9.47 -12.05 -3.15
C ALA A 72 -10.29 -10.76 -2.98
N PHE A 73 -10.85 -10.22 -4.06
CA PHE A 73 -11.71 -9.03 -4.01
C PHE A 73 -13.08 -9.25 -3.33
N ASP A 74 -13.56 -10.49 -3.19
CA ASP A 74 -14.78 -10.78 -2.44
C ASP A 74 -14.50 -10.84 -0.93
N ILE A 75 -14.39 -9.66 -0.30
CA ILE A 75 -14.21 -9.50 1.16
C ILE A 75 -15.40 -10.08 1.95
N GLY A 76 -16.56 -10.27 1.30
CA GLY A 76 -17.71 -10.93 1.91
C GLY A 76 -17.45 -12.37 2.33
N LEU A 77 -16.41 -13.01 1.81
CA LEU A 77 -15.99 -14.36 2.17
C LEU A 77 -15.23 -14.43 3.51
N GLU A 78 -14.86 -13.30 4.10
CA GLU A 78 -14.17 -13.26 5.40
C GLU A 78 -15.15 -13.33 6.57
N ASP A 79 -14.69 -13.91 7.69
CA ASP A 79 -15.44 -13.91 8.94
C ASP A 79 -15.80 -12.45 9.32
N PRO A 80 -17.08 -12.14 9.59
CA PRO A 80 -17.49 -10.81 10.03
C PRO A 80 -16.67 -10.27 11.21
N ARG A 81 -16.26 -11.12 12.16
CA ARG A 81 -15.43 -10.72 13.30
C ARG A 81 -14.05 -10.25 12.85
N LEU A 82 -13.45 -10.91 11.86
CA LEU A 82 -12.17 -10.48 11.30
C LEU A 82 -12.32 -9.10 10.65
N ARG A 83 -13.38 -8.91 9.88
CA ARG A 83 -13.70 -7.61 9.27
C ARG A 83 -13.93 -6.52 10.32
N ASP A 84 -14.51 -6.87 11.47
CA ASP A 84 -14.69 -5.94 12.58
C ASP A 84 -13.35 -5.54 13.23
N ARG A 85 -12.40 -6.48 13.40
CA ARG A 85 -11.06 -6.19 13.94
C ARG A 85 -10.29 -5.16 13.11
N TYR A 86 -10.31 -5.32 11.78
CA TYR A 86 -9.72 -4.34 10.87
C TYR A 86 -10.46 -2.99 10.86
N GLY A 87 -11.72 -2.97 11.30
CA GLY A 87 -12.58 -1.79 11.28
C GLY A 87 -13.46 -1.70 10.03
N ARG A 88 -14.75 -1.39 10.24
CA ARG A 88 -15.78 -1.25 9.20
C ARG A 88 -15.77 0.13 8.55
N HIS A 89 -14.65 0.46 7.93
CA HIS A 89 -14.45 1.66 7.13
C HIS A 89 -13.40 1.38 6.04
N ASN A 90 -13.27 2.31 5.09
CA ASN A 90 -12.42 2.13 3.91
C ASN A 90 -10.99 1.66 4.24
N TRP A 91 -10.27 2.31 5.16
CA TRP A 91 -8.88 1.93 5.47
C TRP A 91 -8.73 0.52 6.03
N GLY A 92 -9.63 0.12 6.93
CA GLY A 92 -9.62 -1.20 7.55
C GLY A 92 -9.90 -2.29 6.52
N GLN A 93 -10.97 -2.12 5.75
CA GLN A 93 -11.35 -3.10 4.73
C GLN A 93 -10.38 -3.11 3.54
N SER A 94 -9.75 -1.99 3.19
CA SER A 94 -8.66 -1.94 2.20
C SER A 94 -7.42 -2.71 2.69
N THR A 95 -7.09 -2.61 3.98
CA THR A 95 -5.97 -3.36 4.56
C THR A 95 -6.27 -4.87 4.61
N LEU A 96 -7.50 -5.26 4.96
CA LEU A 96 -7.96 -6.65 4.87
C LEU A 96 -7.90 -7.18 3.43
N LEU A 97 -8.33 -6.37 2.45
CA LEU A 97 -8.23 -6.72 1.04
C LEU A 97 -6.78 -6.93 0.61
N ALA A 98 -5.87 -6.07 1.07
CA ALA A 98 -4.45 -6.22 0.79
C ALA A 98 -3.91 -7.56 1.29
N ARG A 99 -4.29 -7.99 2.51
CA ARG A 99 -3.96 -9.33 3.01
C ARG A 99 -4.48 -10.42 2.09
N ARG A 100 -5.74 -10.35 1.66
CA ARG A 100 -6.35 -11.34 0.75
C ARG A 100 -5.64 -11.39 -0.61
N LEU A 101 -5.21 -10.24 -1.13
CA LEU A 101 -4.46 -10.16 -2.38
C LEU A 101 -3.08 -10.82 -2.24
N VAL A 102 -2.36 -10.56 -1.15
CA VAL A 102 -1.10 -11.23 -0.84
C VAL A 102 -1.28 -12.74 -0.73
N GLU A 103 -2.31 -13.20 0.00
CA GLU A 103 -2.66 -14.62 0.11
C GLU A 103 -3.03 -15.26 -1.24
N ALA A 104 -3.58 -14.47 -2.17
CA ALA A 104 -3.88 -14.90 -3.53
C ALA A 104 -2.67 -14.84 -4.49
N GLY A 105 -1.50 -14.41 -4.01
CA GLY A 105 -0.24 -14.41 -4.75
C GLY A 105 0.23 -13.04 -5.24
N SER A 106 -0.41 -11.94 -4.83
CA SER A 106 0.07 -10.60 -5.19
C SER A 106 1.41 -10.32 -4.53
N THR A 107 2.43 -10.04 -5.35
CA THR A 107 3.81 -9.82 -4.89
C THR A 107 4.03 -8.42 -4.33
N PHE A 108 3.15 -7.47 -4.65
CA PHE A 108 3.22 -6.09 -4.17
C PHE A 108 1.83 -5.49 -4.07
N VAL A 109 1.49 -4.93 -2.91
CA VAL A 109 0.20 -4.29 -2.65
C VAL A 109 0.42 -3.01 -1.85
N THR A 110 -0.16 -1.90 -2.30
CA THR A 110 -0.13 -0.62 -1.59
C THR A 110 -1.53 -0.30 -1.06
N VAL A 111 -1.60 0.12 0.21
CA VAL A 111 -2.81 0.70 0.80
C VAL A 111 -2.50 2.14 1.15
N HIS A 112 -3.32 3.06 0.64
CA HIS A 112 -3.15 4.49 0.89
C HIS A 112 -4.12 4.96 1.98
N PHE A 113 -3.57 5.46 3.08
CA PHE A 113 -4.33 6.19 4.09
C PHE A 113 -4.27 7.67 3.74
N GLY A 114 -5.33 8.22 3.15
CA GLY A 114 -5.39 9.65 2.78
C GLY A 114 -5.65 10.57 3.97
N GLY A 115 -5.57 11.89 3.75
CA GLY A 115 -6.02 12.88 4.73
C GLY A 115 -5.05 13.20 5.87
N TRP A 116 -3.81 12.70 5.88
CA TRP A 116 -2.84 12.94 6.97
C TRP A 116 -2.24 14.36 6.97
N ASP A 117 -2.57 15.20 5.98
CA ASP A 117 -2.04 16.54 5.75
C ASP A 117 -2.65 17.63 6.66
N HIS A 118 -2.54 17.44 7.98
CA HIS A 118 -3.16 18.33 8.98
C HIS A 118 -2.34 19.60 9.19
N HIS A 119 -2.55 20.59 8.32
CA HIS A 119 -2.06 21.96 8.50
C HIS A 119 -2.88 22.76 9.53
N TRP A 120 -4.02 22.20 9.98
CA TRP A 120 -4.92 22.72 11.01
C TRP A 120 -5.61 21.52 11.73
N ASP A 121 -6.28 21.77 12.86
CA ASP A 121 -6.96 20.77 13.73
C ASP A 121 -6.20 19.45 13.96
N LEU A 122 -4.87 19.53 14.14
CA LEU A 122 -4.02 18.34 14.23
C LEU A 122 -4.49 17.38 15.32
N LYS A 123 -4.85 17.88 16.51
CA LYS A 123 -5.27 17.03 17.63
C LYS A 123 -6.50 16.19 17.27
N ALA A 124 -7.56 16.82 16.77
CA ALA A 124 -8.78 16.12 16.39
C ALA A 124 -8.54 15.14 15.24
N GLY A 125 -7.71 15.52 14.28
CA GLY A 125 -7.25 14.65 13.20
C GLY A 125 -6.53 13.40 13.69
N MET A 126 -5.55 13.55 14.58
CA MET A 126 -4.79 12.44 15.15
C MET A 126 -5.65 11.54 16.04
N GLU A 127 -6.52 12.11 16.86
CA GLU A 127 -7.48 11.35 17.69
C GLU A 127 -8.44 10.52 16.84
N ARG A 128 -8.74 10.98 15.62
CA ARG A 128 -9.55 10.23 14.66
C ARG A 128 -8.76 9.16 13.92
N TYR A 129 -7.56 9.48 13.41
CA TYR A 129 -6.86 8.62 12.46
C TYR A 129 -5.89 7.63 13.10
N LEU A 130 -5.22 7.99 14.19
CA LEU A 130 -4.26 7.08 14.84
C LEU A 130 -4.91 5.77 15.30
N PRO A 131 -6.08 5.77 15.98
CA PRO A 131 -6.72 4.52 16.38
C PRO A 131 -7.11 3.63 15.19
N ILE A 132 -7.47 4.24 14.07
CA ILE A 132 -7.86 3.51 12.86
C ILE A 132 -6.65 2.81 12.23
N VAL A 133 -5.53 3.51 12.08
CA VAL A 133 -4.31 2.91 11.51
C VAL A 133 -3.70 1.89 12.46
N ASP A 134 -3.70 2.16 13.76
CA ASP A 134 -3.23 1.22 14.78
C ASP A 134 -4.02 -0.10 14.68
N ALA A 135 -5.36 -0.05 14.65
CA ALA A 135 -6.19 -1.24 14.50
C ALA A 135 -5.97 -1.98 13.18
N ALA A 136 -5.85 -1.25 12.06
CA ALA A 136 -5.65 -1.86 10.74
C ALA A 136 -4.28 -2.55 10.62
N VAL A 137 -3.21 -1.89 11.06
CA VAL A 137 -1.83 -2.40 10.98
C VAL A 137 -1.61 -3.54 11.96
N SER A 138 -2.06 -3.42 13.22
CA SER A 138 -1.97 -4.51 14.20
C SER A 138 -2.75 -5.75 13.74
N SER A 139 -3.98 -5.56 13.25
CA SER A 139 -4.79 -6.66 12.70
C SER A 139 -4.11 -7.34 11.51
N LEU A 140 -3.44 -6.57 10.64
CA LEU A 140 -2.70 -7.14 9.50
C LEU A 140 -1.54 -8.02 9.97
N LEU A 141 -0.71 -7.54 10.90
CA LEU A 141 0.43 -8.29 11.40
C LEU A 141 -0.02 -9.58 12.12
N GLU A 142 -1.08 -9.51 12.93
CA GLU A 142 -1.66 -10.67 13.61
C GLU A 142 -2.28 -11.68 12.64
N ASP A 143 -3.03 -11.21 11.64
CA ASP A 143 -3.70 -12.05 10.64
C ASP A 143 -2.67 -12.76 9.74
N LEU A 144 -1.62 -12.06 9.30
CA LEU A 144 -0.48 -12.67 8.59
C LEU A 144 0.21 -13.74 9.46
N THR A 145 0.41 -13.47 10.75
CA THR A 145 1.00 -14.43 11.69
C THR A 145 0.12 -15.67 11.85
N GLN A 146 -1.18 -15.49 12.07
CA GLN A 146 -2.15 -16.58 12.23
C GLN A 146 -2.24 -17.48 10.98
N ARG A 147 -1.98 -16.91 9.80
CA ARG A 147 -1.98 -17.63 8.52
C ARG A 147 -0.62 -18.23 8.14
N GLY A 148 0.42 -17.98 8.94
CA GLY A 148 1.78 -18.42 8.62
C GLY A 148 2.41 -17.68 7.44
N LEU A 149 1.92 -16.49 7.10
CA LEU A 149 2.42 -15.65 6.01
C LEU A 149 3.39 -14.57 6.48
N TYR A 150 3.51 -14.35 7.81
CA TYR A 150 4.30 -13.25 8.36
C TYR A 150 5.77 -13.30 7.94
N ASP A 151 6.38 -14.48 7.91
CA ASP A 151 7.80 -14.63 7.55
C ASP A 151 8.05 -14.42 6.05
N ASP A 152 7.03 -14.55 5.21
CA ASP A 152 7.12 -14.42 3.74
C ASP A 152 6.71 -13.02 3.23
N VAL A 153 6.10 -12.19 4.07
CA VAL A 153 5.50 -10.91 3.67
C VAL A 153 6.13 -9.76 4.44
N LEU A 154 6.80 -8.86 3.73
CA LEU A 154 7.24 -7.58 4.30
C LEU A 154 6.05 -6.61 4.39
N VAL A 155 5.68 -6.25 5.61
CA VAL A 155 4.76 -5.15 5.90
C VAL A 155 5.58 -3.89 6.14
N MET A 156 5.28 -2.84 5.37
CA MET A 156 5.92 -1.54 5.46
C MET A 156 4.86 -0.46 5.65
N LEU A 157 5.02 0.36 6.70
CA LEU A 157 4.25 1.57 6.90
C LEU A 157 5.20 2.77 6.83
N CYS A 158 4.98 3.64 5.86
CA CYS A 158 5.76 4.85 5.65
C CYS A 158 4.87 5.99 5.15
N GLY A 159 5.36 7.21 5.29
CA GLY A 159 4.85 8.39 4.58
C GLY A 159 5.84 8.88 3.53
N GLU A 160 5.51 9.98 2.87
CA GLU A 160 6.40 10.66 1.91
C GLU A 160 7.39 11.62 2.60
N PHE A 161 6.91 12.34 3.62
CA PHE A 161 7.66 13.28 4.44
C PHE A 161 6.98 13.41 5.82
N SER A 162 7.69 13.96 6.80
CA SER A 162 7.14 14.24 8.13
C SER A 162 6.55 15.65 8.22
N ARG A 163 6.30 16.06 9.45
CA ARG A 163 5.69 17.34 9.81
C ARG A 163 6.65 18.17 10.67
N THR A 164 6.57 19.49 10.59
CA THR A 164 7.46 20.40 11.36
C THR A 164 7.42 20.06 12.85
N PRO A 165 8.54 19.84 13.57
CA PRO A 165 8.50 19.46 15.00
C PRO A 165 7.72 20.41 15.92
N ARG A 166 7.53 21.66 15.48
CA ARG A 166 6.71 22.66 16.13
C ARG A 166 5.39 22.83 15.37
N MET A 167 4.31 23.03 16.12
CA MET A 167 3.02 23.43 15.55
C MET A 167 3.11 24.83 14.95
N ASN A 168 2.37 25.05 13.87
CA ASN A 168 2.14 26.40 13.37
C ASN A 168 1.20 27.17 14.33
N ASN A 169 1.04 28.48 14.11
CA ASN A 169 0.27 29.34 15.01
C ASN A 169 -1.24 29.40 14.68
N GLY A 170 -1.72 28.59 13.73
CA GLY A 170 -3.11 28.59 13.27
C GLY A 170 -3.57 29.88 12.57
N GLY A 171 -2.72 30.89 12.43
CA GLY A 171 -3.10 32.20 11.90
C GLY A 171 -3.24 32.23 10.36
N ASN A 172 -3.81 33.33 9.85
CA ASN A 172 -3.92 33.68 8.41
C ASN A 172 -2.55 33.92 7.71
N GLY A 173 -1.48 33.26 8.17
CA GLY A 173 -0.12 33.32 7.64
C GLY A 173 0.59 31.96 7.60
N GLY A 174 -0.10 30.86 7.93
CA GLY A 174 0.26 29.54 7.39
C GLY A 174 -0.15 29.43 5.91
N PRO A 175 0.08 28.30 5.23
CA PRO A 175 -0.43 28.08 3.87
C PRO A 175 -1.92 28.48 3.78
N PRO A 176 -2.43 28.92 2.61
CA PRO A 176 -3.75 29.58 2.43
C PRO A 176 -5.00 28.87 2.97
N LEU A 177 -4.86 27.71 3.63
CA LEU A 177 -5.90 26.83 4.14
C LEU A 177 -5.87 26.64 5.67
N SER A 178 -5.01 27.34 6.42
CA SER A 178 -5.01 27.26 7.90
C SER A 178 -6.28 27.89 8.47
N MET A 179 -7.22 27.06 8.94
CA MET A 179 -8.58 27.48 9.35
C MET A 179 -8.67 28.04 10.80
N GLY A 180 -7.67 28.80 11.25
CA GLY A 180 -7.70 29.39 12.60
C GLY A 180 -7.30 28.45 13.73
N THR A 181 -6.93 27.20 13.43
CA THR A 181 -6.50 26.21 14.43
C THR A 181 -5.11 25.65 14.12
N PRO A 182 -4.28 25.36 15.14
CA PRO A 182 -2.91 24.89 14.91
C PRO A 182 -2.83 23.51 14.22
N GLY A 183 -1.89 23.39 13.29
CA GLY A 183 -1.44 22.13 12.72
C GLY A 183 0.08 22.07 12.58
N ARG A 184 0.59 21.32 11.60
CA ARG A 184 2.03 21.25 11.30
C ARG A 184 2.27 21.27 9.79
N ASP A 185 3.28 22.03 9.37
CA ASP A 185 3.64 22.18 7.95
C ASP A 185 4.50 21.01 7.48
N HIS A 186 4.81 20.96 6.18
CA HIS A 186 5.65 19.92 5.58
C HIS A 186 7.08 19.95 6.11
N TRP A 187 7.66 18.76 6.35
CA TRP A 187 9.03 18.63 6.85
C TRP A 187 9.73 17.43 6.21
N GLY A 188 10.52 17.70 5.18
CA GLY A 188 11.26 16.67 4.43
C GLY A 188 12.56 16.22 5.10
N ASN A 189 13.02 16.89 6.16
CA ASN A 189 14.35 16.63 6.73
C ASN A 189 14.42 15.32 7.53
N ALA A 190 13.29 14.80 8.00
CA ALA A 190 13.22 13.56 8.77
C ALA A 190 11.89 12.87 8.49
N MET A 191 11.87 11.54 8.53
CA MET A 191 10.66 10.70 8.55
C MET A 191 10.96 9.39 9.29
N PHE A 192 9.95 8.55 9.50
CA PHE A 192 10.15 7.20 10.01
C PHE A 192 9.48 6.19 9.08
N CYS A 193 9.94 4.95 9.16
CA CYS A 193 9.32 3.81 8.53
C CYS A 193 9.22 2.68 9.56
N LEU A 194 8.07 2.02 9.61
CA LEU A 194 7.87 0.79 10.37
C LEU A 194 7.93 -0.39 9.40
N LEU A 195 8.72 -1.39 9.77
CA LEU A 195 8.91 -2.63 9.00
C LEU A 195 8.63 -3.83 9.90
N GLY A 196 8.01 -4.86 9.35
CA GLY A 196 7.78 -6.14 10.03
C GLY A 196 7.47 -7.26 9.04
N GLY A 197 7.68 -8.50 9.45
CA GLY A 197 7.56 -9.68 8.56
C GLY A 197 8.71 -9.77 7.55
N GLY A 198 8.65 -10.75 6.64
CA GLY A 198 9.67 -10.92 5.60
C GLY A 198 11.08 -11.19 6.15
N GLY A 199 11.17 -11.84 7.31
CA GLY A 199 12.42 -12.09 8.03
C GLY A 199 12.96 -10.90 8.86
N VAL A 200 12.29 -9.75 8.87
CA VAL A 200 12.66 -8.61 9.72
C VAL A 200 12.46 -8.95 11.19
N LYS A 201 13.51 -8.77 12.00
CA LYS A 201 13.47 -8.92 13.45
C LYS A 201 12.81 -7.71 14.09
N GLY A 202 11.58 -7.91 14.57
CA GLY A 202 10.82 -6.91 15.32
C GLY A 202 11.48 -6.49 16.65
N GLY A 203 10.95 -5.42 17.26
CA GLY A 203 11.45 -4.89 18.53
C GLY A 203 12.76 -4.11 18.44
N ARG A 204 13.13 -3.68 17.22
CA ARG A 204 14.36 -2.94 16.93
C ARG A 204 14.05 -1.50 16.53
N ILE A 205 14.97 -0.61 16.88
CA ILE A 205 14.99 0.78 16.43
C ILE A 205 16.34 1.00 15.75
N VAL A 206 16.31 1.47 14.51
CA VAL A 206 17.51 1.77 13.73
C VAL A 206 17.56 3.28 13.47
N GLY A 207 18.62 3.90 13.97
CA GLY A 207 18.83 5.34 13.88
C GLY A 207 18.00 6.16 14.86
N SER A 208 18.25 7.47 14.85
CA SER A 208 17.57 8.44 15.70
C SER A 208 17.50 9.80 14.99
N THR A 209 16.60 10.66 15.45
CA THR A 209 16.67 12.09 15.15
C THR A 209 17.38 12.83 16.29
N ASN A 210 17.74 14.09 16.05
CA ASN A 210 18.20 14.96 17.13
C ASN A 210 17.15 15.08 18.23
N ARG A 211 17.53 15.61 19.40
CA ARG A 211 16.63 15.78 20.56
C ARG A 211 15.35 16.58 20.25
N LEU A 212 15.32 17.33 19.16
CA LEU A 212 14.17 18.14 18.71
C LEU A 212 13.29 17.43 17.66
N GLY A 213 13.70 16.26 17.15
CA GLY A 213 12.98 15.55 16.10
C GLY A 213 13.11 16.16 14.71
N GLU A 214 14.10 17.01 14.48
CA GLU A 214 14.22 17.85 13.27
C GLU A 214 14.99 17.19 12.14
N VAL A 215 16.06 16.46 12.46
CA VAL A 215 16.96 15.85 11.48
C VAL A 215 17.46 14.50 11.99
N PRO A 216 17.74 13.52 11.12
CA PRO A 216 18.47 12.32 11.49
C PRO A 216 19.81 12.70 12.15
N GLN A 217 20.16 11.98 13.21
CA GLN A 217 21.41 12.19 13.95
C GLN A 217 22.23 10.91 13.97
N ASP A 218 21.78 9.88 14.70
CA ASP A 218 22.50 8.62 14.79
C ASP A 218 22.02 7.69 13.68
N ARG A 219 22.95 7.00 13.01
CA ARG A 219 22.69 6.06 11.92
C ARG A 219 21.59 6.54 10.94
N PRO A 220 21.80 7.65 10.19
CA PRO A 220 20.84 8.11 9.20
C PRO A 220 20.52 7.02 8.17
N ILE A 221 19.25 6.95 7.78
CA ILE A 221 18.72 6.02 6.79
C ILE A 221 18.09 6.84 5.68
N THR A 222 18.40 6.49 4.44
CA THR A 222 17.84 7.14 3.24
C THR A 222 16.71 6.30 2.64
N PRO A 223 15.84 6.89 1.80
CA PRO A 223 14.87 6.12 1.02
C PRO A 223 15.52 5.01 0.17
N ALA A 224 16.74 5.24 -0.33
CA ALA A 224 17.50 4.25 -1.08
C ALA A 224 17.79 3.00 -0.22
N ASP A 225 18.22 3.17 1.03
CA ASP A 225 18.49 2.04 1.94
C ASP A 225 17.24 1.18 2.20
N ILE A 226 16.08 1.83 2.27
CA ILE A 226 14.78 1.15 2.40
C ILE A 226 14.47 0.34 1.13
N HIS A 227 14.65 0.91 -0.07
CA HIS A 227 14.43 0.18 -1.31
C HIS A 227 15.38 -1.01 -1.48
N HIS A 228 16.65 -0.86 -1.11
CA HIS A 228 17.61 -1.97 -1.09
C HIS A 228 17.16 -3.08 -0.13
N THR A 229 16.65 -2.70 1.05
CA THR A 229 16.08 -3.66 2.01
C THR A 229 14.85 -4.38 1.44
N MET A 230 13.94 -3.68 0.76
CA MET A 230 12.80 -4.29 0.08
C MET A 230 13.25 -5.28 -1.00
N PHE A 231 14.24 -4.93 -1.81
CA PHE A 231 14.79 -5.80 -2.86
C PHE A 231 15.43 -7.06 -2.27
N GLN A 232 16.13 -6.95 -1.15
CA GLN A 232 16.66 -8.13 -0.43
C GLN A 232 15.53 -9.08 -0.03
N VAL A 233 14.43 -8.58 0.54
CA VAL A 233 13.30 -9.43 0.96
C VAL A 233 12.58 -10.05 -0.25
N LEU A 234 12.43 -9.29 -1.34
CA LEU A 234 11.84 -9.79 -2.58
C LEU A 234 12.75 -10.73 -3.37
N GLY A 235 14.03 -10.86 -3.00
CA GLY A 235 15.02 -11.64 -3.75
C GLY A 235 15.35 -11.03 -5.12
N VAL A 236 15.20 -9.71 -5.28
CA VAL A 236 15.50 -8.98 -6.52
C VAL A 236 16.91 -8.42 -6.43
N ASP A 237 17.68 -8.53 -7.52
CA ASP A 237 19.01 -7.94 -7.61
C ASP A 237 18.95 -6.40 -7.51
N PRO A 238 19.55 -5.77 -6.47
CA PRO A 238 19.55 -4.32 -6.31
C PRO A 238 20.35 -3.57 -7.38
N HIS A 239 21.15 -4.28 -8.19
CA HIS A 239 21.95 -3.71 -9.28
C HIS A 239 21.26 -3.81 -10.66
N VAL A 240 19.99 -4.21 -10.70
CA VAL A 240 19.23 -4.26 -11.96
C VAL A 240 19.16 -2.86 -12.59
N ASN A 241 19.31 -2.82 -13.91
CA ASN A 241 19.26 -1.59 -14.70
C ASN A 241 18.17 -1.71 -15.76
N PHE A 242 17.47 -0.61 -16.03
CA PHE A 242 16.53 -0.47 -17.14
C PHE A 242 17.11 0.41 -18.22
N LEU A 243 16.85 0.09 -19.49
CA LEU A 243 17.24 0.96 -20.59
C LEU A 243 16.22 2.09 -20.71
N ASN A 244 16.69 3.34 -20.75
CA ASN A 244 15.84 4.46 -21.12
C ASN A 244 15.53 4.45 -22.63
N HIS A 245 14.71 5.40 -23.10
CA HIS A 245 14.35 5.51 -24.52
C HIS A 245 15.54 5.73 -25.48
N SER A 246 16.72 6.09 -24.97
CA SER A 246 17.96 6.25 -25.75
C SER A 246 18.88 5.02 -25.65
N GLY A 247 18.45 3.94 -24.97
CA GLY A 247 19.27 2.74 -24.74
C GLY A 247 20.32 2.89 -23.65
N ARG A 248 20.31 3.97 -22.86
CA ARG A 248 21.24 4.15 -21.73
C ARG A 248 20.72 3.35 -20.52
N PRO A 249 21.56 2.50 -19.89
CA PRO A 249 21.21 1.86 -18.62
C PRO A 249 21.01 2.91 -17.52
N ILE A 250 19.89 2.81 -16.83
CA ILE A 250 19.55 3.56 -15.62
C ILE A 250 19.36 2.54 -14.49
N PRO A 251 20.06 2.71 -13.36
CA PRO A 251 19.85 1.86 -12.19
C PRO A 251 18.40 1.91 -11.72
N ALA A 252 17.85 0.76 -11.34
CA ALA A 252 16.53 0.72 -10.73
C ALA A 252 16.49 1.43 -9.37
N LEU A 253 17.60 1.39 -8.63
CA LEU A 253 17.75 1.98 -7.31
C LEU A 253 18.81 3.07 -7.30
N GLU A 254 18.59 4.12 -6.51
CA GLU A 254 19.65 5.03 -6.12
C GLU A 254 20.71 4.32 -5.25
N PRO A 255 21.93 4.88 -5.14
CA PRO A 255 22.96 4.34 -4.26
C PRO A 255 22.46 4.27 -2.81
N GLY A 256 22.55 3.09 -2.22
CA GLY A 256 22.13 2.79 -0.85
C GLY A 256 22.64 1.42 -0.43
N ALA A 257 22.28 1.01 0.78
CA ALA A 257 22.61 -0.31 1.31
C ALA A 257 21.45 -0.90 2.11
N VAL A 258 21.39 -2.22 2.13
CA VAL A 258 20.42 -2.91 3.01
C VAL A 258 20.67 -2.54 4.47
N ILE A 259 19.60 -2.32 5.22
CA ILE A 259 19.62 -2.05 6.65
C ILE A 259 19.82 -3.38 7.40
N GLN A 260 21.06 -3.84 7.50
CA GLN A 260 21.43 -5.13 8.07
C GLN A 260 21.00 -5.30 9.53
N GLU A 261 20.84 -4.20 10.27
CA GLU A 261 20.40 -4.21 11.66
C GLU A 261 18.98 -4.79 11.86
N LEU A 262 18.19 -4.85 10.79
CA LEU A 262 16.85 -5.43 10.78
C LEU A 262 16.83 -6.97 10.71
N PHE A 263 17.96 -7.63 10.43
CA PHE A 263 18.03 -9.08 10.21
C PHE A 263 18.88 -9.85 11.22
#